data_AF-A0A7J8ZGT8-F1
#
_entry.id   AF-A0A7J8ZGT8-F1
#
_cell.length_a   1.000
_cell.length_b   1.000
_cell.length_c   1.000
_cell.angle_alpha   90.00
_cell.angle_beta   90.00
_cell.angle_gamma   90.00
#
_symmetry.space_group_name_H-M   'P 1'
#
loop_
_entity.id
_entity.type
_entity.pdbx_description
1 polymer ?
#
loop_
_entity_poly.entity_id
_entity_poly.type
_entity_poly.pdbx_seq_one_letter_code
_entity_poly.pdbx_strand_id
1 'polypeptide(L)' 'MGSMDNGEGIAVGWLGHPIFRDKDERELFVHRMPTFVF' A
#
# COMPACT_ATOMS: atom_id res chain seq x y z
N MET A 1 20.04 -8.81 11.40
CA MET A 1 20.36 -7.38 11.38
C MET A 1 20.43 -6.92 9.93
N GLY A 2 19.79 -5.82 9.61
CA GLY A 2 19.73 -5.25 8.27
C GLY A 2 18.96 -3.94 8.31
N SER A 3 19.29 -3.02 7.42
CA SER A 3 18.57 -1.76 7.28
C SER A 3 17.30 -1.97 6.45
N MET A 4 16.29 -1.12 6.67
CA MET A 4 14.94 -1.28 6.10
C MET A 4 14.90 -1.10 4.58
N ASP A 5 15.84 -0.32 4.05
CA ASP A 5 16.13 -0.17 2.62
C ASP A 5 16.58 -1.48 1.95
N ASN A 6 17.06 -2.48 2.72
CA ASN A 6 17.41 -3.79 2.15
C ASN A 6 16.20 -4.59 1.66
N GLY A 7 14.98 -4.25 2.09
CA GLY A 7 13.75 -4.95 1.70
C GLY A 7 13.03 -4.27 0.54
N GLU A 8 12.67 -2.99 0.73
CA GLU A 8 11.78 -2.23 -0.16
C GLU A 8 12.47 -1.07 -0.89
N GLY A 9 13.76 -0.88 -0.65
CA GLY A 9 14.56 0.22 -1.20
C GLY A 9 14.34 1.54 -0.47
N ILE A 10 14.96 2.59 -1.01
CA ILE A 10 14.89 3.96 -0.45
C ILE A 10 13.70 4.68 -1.06
N ALA A 11 12.86 5.28 -0.23
CA ALA A 11 11.71 6.07 -0.70
C ALA A 11 12.18 7.30 -1.49
N VAL A 12 11.76 7.39 -2.75
CA VAL A 12 12.10 8.50 -3.67
C VAL A 12 11.03 9.59 -3.73
N GLY A 13 9.78 9.28 -3.35
CA GLY A 13 8.66 10.21 -3.39
C GLY A 13 7.30 9.53 -3.29
N TRP A 14 6.23 10.33 -3.23
CA TRP A 14 4.84 9.86 -3.16
C TRP A 14 4.19 9.83 -4.56
N LEU A 15 3.52 8.73 -4.90
CA LEU A 15 2.85 8.53 -6.19
C LEU A 15 1.43 9.14 -6.27
N GLY A 16 0.92 9.71 -5.17
CA GLY A 16 -0.45 10.24 -5.10
C GLY A 16 -1.44 9.28 -4.43
N HIS A 17 -2.70 9.70 -4.35
CA HIS A 17 -3.78 8.93 -3.73
C HIS A 17 -4.46 8.02 -4.77
N PRO A 18 -4.37 6.68 -4.65
CA PRO A 18 -5.01 5.78 -5.59
C PRO A 18 -6.53 5.74 -5.37
N ILE A 19 -7.31 5.90 -6.44
CA ILE A 19 -8.77 5.75 -6.46
C ILE A 19 -9.09 4.52 -7.31
N PHE A 20 -9.78 3.54 -6.71
CA PHE A 20 -10.18 2.31 -7.40
C PHE A 20 -11.66 2.38 -7.73
N ARG A 21 -12.03 2.09 -8.98
CA ARG A 21 -13.42 2.07 -9.45
C ARG A 21 -13.73 0.78 -10.20
N ASP A 22 -14.95 0.26 -10.04
CA ASP A 22 -15.46 -0.84 -10.86
C ASP A 22 -15.99 -0.34 -12.22
N LYS A 23 -16.59 -1.23 -13.02
CA LYS A 23 -17.18 -0.90 -14.33
C LYS A 23 -18.43 -0.01 -14.22
N ASP A 24 -19.08 -0.01 -13.07
CA ASP A 24 -20.26 0.78 -12.74
C ASP A 24 -19.88 2.09 -12.00
N GLU A 25 -18.60 2.47 -12.05
CA GLU A 25 -17.99 3.66 -11.43
C GLU A 25 -18.11 3.72 -9.90
N ARG A 26 -18.32 2.60 -9.23
CA ARG A 26 -18.39 2.56 -7.76
C ARG A 26 -16.99 2.54 -7.17
N GLU A 27 -16.76 3.32 -6.13
CA GLU A 27 -15.48 3.31 -5.40
C GLU A 27 -15.30 2.00 -4.63
N LEU A 28 -14.12 1.40 -4.80
CA LEU A 28 -13.70 0.18 -4.13
C LEU A 28 -12.64 0.50 -3.08
N PHE A 29 -12.67 -0.24 -1.97
CA PHE A 29 -11.72 -0.07 -0.86
C PHE A 29 -10.84 -1.31 -0.70
N VAL A 30 -9.52 -1.09 -0.58
CA VAL A 30 -8.56 -2.16 -0.32
C VAL A 30 -8.56 -2.50 1.16
N HIS A 31 -8.80 -3.77 1.50
CA HIS A 31 -8.64 -4.26 2.87
C HIS A 31 -7.15 -4.31 3.25
N ARG A 32 -6.77 -3.62 4.33
CA ARG A 32 -5.37 -3.53 4.76
C ARG A 32 -4.88 -4.86 5.31
N MET A 33 -3.58 -5.10 5.18
CA MET A 33 -2.96 -6.25 5.82
C MET A 33 -3.08 -6.08 7.35
N PRO A 34 -3.60 -7.10 8.07
CA PRO A 34 -3.62 -7.06 9.52
C PRO A 34 -2.21 -7.30 10.07
N THR A 35 -1.89 -6.67 11.20
CA THR A 35 -0.76 -7.11 12.02
C THR A 35 -1.23 -8.27 12.89
N PHE A 36 -0.61 -9.43 12.75
CA PHE A 36 -0.88 -10.55 13.68
C PHE A 36 -0.06 -10.33 14.95
N VAL A 37 -0.74 -9.96 16.05
CA VAL A 37 -0.14 -9.96 17.38
C VAL A 37 -0.48 -11.30 18.03
N PHE A 38 0.54 -12.12 18.26
CA PHE A 38 0.44 -13.41 18.96
C PHE A 38 0.55 -13.23 20.47
#